data_AF-A0A7T8KGW2-F1
#
_entry.id   AF-A0A7T8KGW2-F1
#
_cell.length_a   1.000
_cell.length_b   1.000
_cell.length_c   1.000
_cell.angle_alpha   90.00
_cell.angle_beta   90.00
_cell.angle_gamma   90.00
#
_symmetry.space_group_name_H-M   'P 1'
#
loop_
_entity.id
_entity.type
_entity.pdbx_description
1 polymer ?
#
loop_
_entity_poly.entity_id
_entity_poly.type
_entity_poly.pdbx_seq_one_letter_code
_entity_poly.pdbx_strand_id
1 'polypeptide(L)'
;MKALPKIGLTSHKKEERDEAASLKRAMESSPFKILERTNVVSKLLQSHETDLSIAVQLLDCTIADLSAYREHFEESKQVAQGLSEKWGVSKAFENTRARKVKAHFDELSQDERLADADSYFRVHVFDACLDIVISQLTQRFTGLRSTAERFKAIQPMTLCTATDDELFRQASKLVDI
;
A
#
# COMPACT_ATOMS: atom_id res chain seq x y z
N MET A 1 15.13 -7.44 -9.53
CA MET A 1 16.07 -6.99 -8.47
C MET A 1 17.23 -7.99 -8.23
N LYS A 2 18.04 -8.34 -9.24
CA LYS A 2 19.21 -9.25 -9.06
C LYS A 2 20.57 -8.58 -9.32
N ALA A 3 20.59 -7.28 -9.64
CA ALA A 3 21.81 -6.56 -10.01
C ALA A 3 22.74 -6.31 -8.81
N LEU A 4 22.22 -5.77 -7.69
CA LEU A 4 23.02 -5.49 -6.48
C LEU A 4 23.62 -6.75 -5.83
N PRO A 5 22.88 -7.88 -5.68
CA PRO A 5 23.47 -9.14 -5.23
C PRO A 5 24.57 -9.67 -6.16
N LYS A 6 24.43 -9.44 -7.48
CA LYS A 6 25.43 -9.85 -8.47
C LYS A 6 26.71 -9.03 -8.32
N ILE A 7 26.60 -7.71 -8.18
CA ILE A 7 27.76 -6.81 -7.95
C ILE A 7 28.50 -7.18 -6.66
N GLY A 8 27.76 -7.48 -5.58
CA GLY A 8 28.35 -7.94 -4.33
C GLY A 8 29.15 -9.25 -4.44
N LEU A 9 28.78 -10.12 -5.39
CA LEU A 9 29.43 -11.43 -5.62
C LEU A 9 30.52 -11.40 -6.69
N THR A 10 30.45 -10.47 -7.65
CA THR A 10 31.33 -10.48 -8.83
C THR A 10 32.34 -9.34 -8.89
N SER A 11 32.19 -8.27 -8.09
CA SER A 11 33.16 -7.17 -8.11
C SER A 11 34.42 -7.51 -7.31
N HIS A 12 35.58 -7.20 -7.89
CA HIS A 12 36.89 -7.36 -7.24
C HIS A 12 37.24 -6.16 -6.33
N LYS A 13 36.53 -5.04 -6.46
CA LYS A 13 36.77 -3.85 -5.63
C LYS A 13 35.95 -3.93 -4.36
N LYS A 14 36.61 -3.71 -3.22
CA LYS A 14 35.94 -3.76 -1.90
C LYS A 14 34.91 -2.64 -1.76
N GLU A 15 35.24 -1.43 -2.21
CA GLU A 15 34.36 -0.26 -2.16
C GLU A 15 33.03 -0.49 -2.91
N GLU A 16 33.08 -1.02 -4.13
CA GLU A 16 31.88 -1.31 -4.92
C GLU A 16 30.98 -2.37 -4.26
N ARG A 17 31.57 -3.36 -3.56
CA ARG A 17 30.82 -4.37 -2.81
C ARG A 17 30.19 -3.79 -1.55
N ASP A 18 30.93 -2.97 -0.82
CA ASP A 18 30.44 -2.30 0.40
C ASP A 18 29.33 -1.30 0.07
N GLU A 19 29.46 -0.57 -1.04
CA GLU A 19 28.44 0.36 -1.54
C GLU A 19 27.19 -0.38 -2.04
N ALA A 20 27.35 -1.46 -2.82
CA ALA A 20 26.21 -2.30 -3.24
C ALA A 20 25.49 -2.95 -2.06
N ALA A 21 26.22 -3.36 -1.01
CA ALA A 21 25.63 -3.89 0.22
C ALA A 21 24.91 -2.82 1.04
N SER A 22 25.48 -1.60 1.11
CA SER A 22 24.84 -0.42 1.72
C SER A 22 23.55 -0.05 0.99
N LEU A 23 23.59 0.09 -0.34
CA LEU A 23 22.44 0.34 -1.20
C LEU A 23 21.40 -0.76 -1.07
N LYS A 24 21.81 -2.03 -1.05
CA LYS A 24 20.90 -3.16 -0.82
C LYS A 24 20.21 -3.03 0.54
N ARG A 25 20.94 -2.76 1.62
CA ARG A 25 20.37 -2.56 2.96
C ARG A 25 19.45 -1.35 3.02
N ALA A 26 19.79 -0.25 2.34
CA ALA A 26 18.97 0.95 2.24
C ALA A 26 17.67 0.72 1.44
N MET A 27 17.74 -0.10 0.39
CA MET A 27 16.56 -0.52 -0.38
C MET A 27 15.72 -1.56 0.37
N GLU A 28 16.34 -2.45 1.13
CA GLU A 28 15.67 -3.42 2.00
C GLU A 28 15.03 -2.72 3.22
N SER A 29 15.62 -1.65 3.73
CA SER A 29 15.00 -0.71 4.69
C SER A 29 14.00 0.22 4.00
N SER A 30 13.31 -0.28 2.98
CA SER A 30 12.47 0.46 2.04
C SER A 30 11.68 1.58 2.71
N PRO A 31 11.82 2.85 2.28
CA PRO A 31 10.99 3.95 2.76
C PRO A 31 9.52 3.83 2.30
N PHE A 32 9.21 2.87 1.41
CA PHE A 32 7.86 2.66 0.89
C PHE A 32 6.99 1.90 1.91
N LYS A 33 6.45 2.65 2.89
CA LYS A 33 5.50 2.16 3.91
C LYS A 33 4.37 1.32 3.29
N ILE A 34 3.89 1.69 2.11
CA ILE A 34 2.85 0.96 1.36
C ILE A 34 3.28 -0.49 1.08
N LEU A 35 4.51 -0.67 0.60
CA LEU A 35 5.04 -1.98 0.24
C LEU A 35 5.30 -2.82 1.49
N GLU A 36 5.82 -2.20 2.56
CA GLU A 36 6.03 -2.86 3.85
C GLU A 36 4.72 -3.43 4.39
N ARG A 37 3.67 -2.61 4.48
CA ARG A 37 2.34 -3.02 4.96
C ARG A 37 1.74 -4.13 4.09
N THR A 38 1.79 -3.98 2.78
CA THR A 38 1.25 -4.98 1.83
C THR A 38 2.03 -6.29 1.88
N ASN A 39 3.34 -6.25 2.11
CA ASN A 39 4.20 -7.43 2.17
C ASN A 39 3.88 -8.31 3.39
N VAL A 40 3.51 -7.73 4.53
CA VAL A 40 3.09 -8.50 5.72
C VAL A 40 1.87 -9.36 5.39
N VAL A 41 0.85 -8.75 4.80
CA VAL A 41 -0.36 -9.47 4.36
C VAL A 41 -0.03 -10.53 3.30
N SER A 42 0.81 -10.17 2.33
CA SER A 42 1.23 -11.07 1.26
C SER A 42 1.92 -12.33 1.80
N LYS A 43 2.81 -12.19 2.79
CA LYS A 43 3.47 -13.32 3.44
C LYS A 43 2.48 -14.18 4.24
N LEU A 44 1.55 -13.55 4.96
CA LEU A 44 0.52 -14.29 5.70
C LEU A 44 -0.35 -15.11 4.74
N LEU A 45 -0.85 -14.50 3.67
CA LEU A 45 -1.70 -15.19 2.68
C LEU A 45 -0.99 -16.35 1.96
N GLN A 46 0.34 -16.35 1.93
CA GLN A 46 1.15 -17.41 1.33
C GLN A 46 1.61 -18.47 2.34
N SER A 47 1.37 -18.27 3.64
CA SER A 47 1.70 -19.27 4.65
C SER A 47 0.76 -20.48 4.55
N HIS A 48 1.30 -21.66 4.88
CA HIS A 48 0.56 -22.92 4.88
C HIS A 48 -0.40 -23.08 6.07
N GLU A 49 -0.19 -22.31 7.14
CA GLU A 49 -0.98 -22.37 8.40
C GLU A 49 -2.03 -21.24 8.49
N THR A 50 -2.41 -20.64 7.37
CA THR A 50 -3.20 -19.41 7.41
C THR A 50 -4.67 -19.66 7.71
N ASP A 51 -5.10 -19.14 8.86
CA ASP A 51 -6.51 -19.01 9.21
C ASP A 51 -7.17 -17.92 8.33
N LEU A 52 -8.27 -18.28 7.65
CA LEU A 52 -8.97 -17.38 6.73
C LEU A 52 -9.56 -16.15 7.44
N SER A 53 -10.00 -16.28 8.68
CA SER A 53 -10.52 -15.16 9.47
C SER A 53 -9.42 -14.21 9.89
N ILE A 54 -8.27 -14.72 10.33
CA ILE A 54 -7.10 -13.89 10.62
C ILE A 54 -6.63 -13.17 9.35
N ALA A 55 -6.61 -13.86 8.21
CA ALA A 55 -6.25 -13.27 6.94
C ALA A 55 -7.18 -12.12 6.52
N VAL A 56 -8.50 -12.31 6.67
CA VAL A 56 -9.50 -11.26 6.37
C VAL A 56 -9.34 -10.07 7.32
N GLN A 57 -9.18 -10.32 8.63
CA GLN A 57 -8.93 -9.26 9.61
C GLN A 57 -7.68 -8.45 9.28
N LEU A 58 -6.57 -9.12 8.94
CA LEU A 58 -5.33 -8.43 8.60
C LEU A 58 -5.46 -7.61 7.30
N LEU A 59 -6.21 -8.12 6.31
CA LEU A 59 -6.54 -7.37 5.09
C LEU A 59 -7.32 -6.09 5.43
N ASP A 60 -8.32 -6.18 6.31
CA ASP A 60 -9.11 -5.02 6.75
C ASP A 60 -8.26 -4.01 7.53
N CYS A 61 -7.43 -4.47 8.46
CA CYS A 61 -6.47 -3.61 9.16
C CYS A 61 -5.51 -2.91 8.19
N THR A 62 -5.02 -3.62 7.17
CA THR A 62 -4.09 -3.03 6.19
C THR A 62 -4.77 -2.00 5.31
N ILE A 63 -6.03 -2.24 4.90
CA ILE A 63 -6.82 -1.26 4.16
C ILE A 63 -7.07 -0.02 5.01
N ALA A 64 -7.43 -0.18 6.28
CA ALA A 64 -7.60 0.93 7.22
C ALA A 64 -6.30 1.71 7.42
N ASP A 65 -5.17 1.02 7.63
CA ASP A 65 -3.84 1.63 7.78
C ASP A 65 -3.46 2.45 6.53
N LEU A 66 -3.67 1.92 5.33
CA LEU A 66 -3.38 2.62 4.08
C LEU A 66 -4.31 3.81 3.84
N SER A 67 -5.57 3.70 4.25
CA SER A 67 -6.55 4.77 4.16
C SER A 67 -6.19 5.93 5.10
N ALA A 68 -5.81 5.62 6.34
CA ALA A 68 -5.28 6.61 7.28
C ALA A 68 -3.99 7.23 6.73
N TYR A 69 -3.08 6.42 6.19
CA TYR A 69 -1.82 6.91 5.62
C TYR A 69 -2.04 7.92 4.46
N ARG A 70 -3.10 7.74 3.67
CA ARG A 70 -3.50 8.68 2.60
C ARG A 70 -3.84 10.08 3.13
N GLU A 71 -4.45 10.17 4.30
CA GLU A 71 -4.80 11.46 4.91
C GLU A 71 -3.58 12.20 5.47
N HIS A 72 -2.49 11.48 5.77
CA HIS A 72 -1.29 11.99 6.44
C HIS A 72 -0.16 12.27 5.42
N PHE A 73 -0.50 12.94 4.33
CA PHE A 73 0.46 13.29 3.27
C PHE A 73 1.60 14.19 3.78
N GLU A 74 1.30 15.23 4.55
CA GLU A 74 2.33 16.18 5.03
C GLU A 74 3.35 15.51 5.95
N GLU A 75 2.92 14.60 6.83
CA GLU A 75 3.83 13.82 7.68
C GLU A 75 4.73 12.91 6.84
N SER A 76 4.15 12.28 5.81
CA SER A 76 4.90 11.43 4.88
C SER A 76 5.95 12.22 4.10
N LYS A 77 5.58 13.43 3.67
CA LYS A 77 6.47 14.38 3.00
C LYS A 77 7.60 14.86 3.92
N GLN A 78 7.32 15.16 5.19
CA GLN A 78 8.36 15.52 6.16
C GLN A 78 9.37 14.38 6.37
N VAL A 79 8.89 13.14 6.50
CA VAL A 79 9.77 11.97 6.60
C VAL A 79 10.64 11.81 5.35
N ALA A 80 10.05 11.99 4.16
CA ALA A 80 10.78 11.92 2.89
C ALA A 80 11.82 13.04 2.77
N GLN A 81 11.51 14.27 3.20
CA GLN A 81 12.43 15.39 3.22
C GLN A 81 13.61 15.14 4.17
N GLY A 82 13.36 14.60 5.37
CA GLY A 82 14.43 14.22 6.30
C GLY A 82 15.32 13.09 5.76
N LEU A 83 14.76 12.18 4.95
CA LEU A 83 15.55 11.16 4.25
C LEU A 83 16.39 11.77 3.12
N SER A 84 15.81 12.68 2.35
CA SER A 84 16.50 13.42 1.28
C SER A 84 17.70 14.19 1.81
N GLU A 85 17.57 14.84 2.98
CA GLU A 85 18.69 15.51 3.66
C GLU A 85 19.81 14.53 4.02
N LYS A 86 19.46 13.39 4.60
CA LYS A 86 20.44 12.33 4.94
C LYS A 86 21.18 11.82 3.71
N TRP A 87 20.52 11.81 2.55
CA TRP A 87 21.07 11.31 1.29
C TRP A 87 21.72 12.40 0.43
N GLY A 88 21.69 13.68 0.86
CA GLY A 88 22.21 14.80 0.08
C GLY A 88 21.44 15.07 -1.21
N VAL A 89 20.17 14.66 -1.29
CA VAL A 89 19.29 14.84 -2.45
C VAL A 89 18.46 16.12 -2.28
N SER A 90 18.15 16.80 -3.39
CA SER A 90 17.27 17.98 -3.38
C SER A 90 15.86 17.65 -2.90
N LYS A 91 15.36 18.46 -1.97
CA LYS A 91 13.99 18.36 -1.42
C LYS A 91 12.92 19.04 -2.29
N ALA A 92 13.33 19.90 -3.21
CA ALA A 92 12.41 20.72 -3.98
C ALA A 92 11.93 19.97 -5.22
N PHE A 93 10.62 20.03 -5.48
CA PHE A 93 10.08 19.62 -6.77
C PHE A 93 10.63 20.51 -7.89
N GLU A 94 10.91 19.92 -9.04
CA GLU A 94 11.33 20.69 -10.22
C GLU A 94 10.22 21.64 -10.66
N ASN A 95 10.54 22.94 -10.70
CA ASN A 95 9.61 23.95 -11.14
C ASN A 95 9.53 23.93 -12.67
N THR A 96 8.59 23.16 -13.19
CA THR A 96 8.37 23.03 -14.63
C THR A 96 7.28 24.01 -15.07
N ARG A 97 7.50 24.72 -16.19
CA ARG A 97 6.50 25.66 -16.72
C ARG A 97 5.18 24.95 -17.02
N ALA A 98 4.11 25.34 -16.34
CA ALA A 98 2.77 24.85 -16.64
C ALA A 98 2.39 25.18 -18.10
N ARG A 99 1.85 24.18 -18.81
CA ARG A 99 1.38 24.36 -20.18
C ARG A 99 0.16 25.28 -20.18
N LYS A 100 0.24 26.40 -20.90
CA LYS A 100 -0.92 27.27 -21.14
C LYS A 100 -1.78 26.69 -22.26
N VAL A 101 -3.08 26.55 -22.00
CA VAL A 101 -4.09 26.21 -23.01
C VAL A 101 -4.64 27.52 -23.58
N LYS A 102 -4.94 27.56 -24.88
CA LYS A 102 -5.60 28.74 -25.50
C LYS A 102 -7.07 28.72 -25.07
N ALA A 103 -7.55 29.82 -24.49
CA ALA A 103 -8.97 30.03 -24.26
C ALA A 103 -9.66 30.40 -25.60
N HIS A 104 -10.84 29.84 -25.83
CA HIS A 104 -11.70 30.24 -26.94
C HIS A 104 -12.40 31.57 -26.64
N PHE A 105 -12.77 32.30 -27.69
CA PHE A 105 -13.58 33.51 -27.54
C PHE A 105 -14.91 33.16 -26.86
N ASP A 106 -15.30 33.92 -25.83
CA ASP A 106 -16.48 33.69 -24.99
C ASP A 106 -16.43 32.45 -24.06
N GLU A 107 -15.26 31.81 -23.93
CA GLU A 107 -15.08 30.70 -22.98
C GLU A 107 -15.01 31.22 -21.55
N LEU A 108 -16.07 30.96 -20.77
CA LEU A 108 -16.18 31.33 -19.36
C LEU A 108 -15.48 30.33 -18.42
N SER A 109 -15.16 29.13 -18.90
CA SER A 109 -14.50 28.07 -18.15
C SER A 109 -12.98 28.11 -18.33
N GLN A 110 -12.23 28.15 -17.24
CA GLN A 110 -10.77 27.99 -17.25
C GLN A 110 -10.40 26.58 -16.77
N ASP A 111 -9.44 25.94 -17.45
CA ASP A 111 -8.87 24.64 -17.03
C ASP A 111 -8.03 24.84 -15.74
N GLU A 112 -8.62 24.54 -14.58
CA GLU A 112 -7.96 24.58 -13.27
C GLU A 112 -7.07 23.36 -13.06
N ARG A 113 -5.96 23.29 -13.78
CA ARG A 113 -4.91 22.32 -13.46
C ARG A 113 -4.25 22.72 -12.14
N LEU A 114 -3.91 21.73 -11.31
CA LEU A 114 -3.03 21.94 -10.16
C LEU A 114 -1.72 22.55 -10.65
N ALA A 115 -1.54 23.84 -10.39
CA ALA A 115 -0.39 24.61 -10.85
C ALA A 115 0.82 24.41 -9.95
N ASP A 116 0.60 24.01 -8.69
CA ASP A 116 1.67 23.72 -7.75
C ASP A 116 2.10 22.25 -7.86
N ALA A 117 3.42 22.05 -7.94
CA ALA A 117 4.01 20.73 -8.06
C ALA A 117 3.71 19.82 -6.86
N ASP A 118 3.47 20.42 -5.69
CA ASP A 118 3.22 19.70 -4.44
C ASP A 118 1.85 19.00 -4.46
N SER A 119 0.79 19.75 -4.74
CA SER A 119 -0.57 19.21 -4.88
C SER A 119 -0.67 18.33 -6.11
N TYR A 120 0.04 18.67 -7.20
CA TYR A 120 0.10 17.79 -8.37
C TYR A 120 0.65 16.41 -7.99
N PHE A 121 1.79 16.35 -7.29
CA PHE A 121 2.37 15.11 -6.80
C PHE A 121 1.45 14.39 -5.81
N ARG A 122 0.86 15.13 -4.86
CA ARG A 122 -0.09 14.57 -3.89
C ARG A 122 -1.24 13.84 -4.59
N VAL A 123 -1.95 14.52 -5.48
CA VAL A 123 -3.16 13.98 -6.11
C VAL A 123 -2.83 12.90 -7.15
N HIS A 124 -1.87 13.16 -8.04
CA HIS A 124 -1.63 12.30 -9.21
C HIS A 124 -0.69 11.14 -8.93
N VAL A 125 0.10 11.20 -7.86
CA VAL A 125 1.06 10.15 -7.51
C VAL A 125 0.70 9.54 -6.16
N PHE A 126 0.72 10.33 -5.08
CA PHE A 126 0.56 9.78 -3.74
C PHE A 126 -0.84 9.18 -3.51
N ASP A 127 -1.89 9.99 -3.70
CA ASP A 127 -3.28 9.59 -3.54
C ASP A 127 -3.64 8.52 -4.57
N ALA A 128 -3.29 8.73 -5.84
CA ALA A 128 -3.54 7.76 -6.91
C ALA A 128 -2.92 6.39 -6.62
N CYS A 129 -1.66 6.32 -6.15
CA CYS A 129 -1.03 5.05 -5.79
C CYS A 129 -1.76 4.37 -4.64
N LEU A 130 -2.13 5.10 -3.59
CA LEU A 130 -2.85 4.54 -2.45
C LEU A 130 -4.24 4.05 -2.83
N ASP A 131 -4.97 4.83 -3.62
CA ASP A 131 -6.32 4.49 -4.09
C ASP A 131 -6.30 3.22 -4.94
N ILE A 132 -5.30 3.07 -5.82
CA ILE A 132 -5.10 1.86 -6.60
C ILE A 132 -4.86 0.66 -5.67
N VAL A 133 -3.93 0.78 -4.71
CA VAL A 133 -3.61 -0.34 -3.80
C VAL A 133 -4.81 -0.72 -2.95
N ILE A 134 -5.50 0.26 -2.36
CA ILE A 134 -6.71 0.04 -1.53
C ILE A 134 -7.80 -0.64 -2.36
N SER A 135 -8.06 -0.14 -3.57
CA SER A 135 -9.04 -0.72 -4.49
C SER A 135 -8.70 -2.17 -4.85
N GLN A 136 -7.43 -2.44 -5.18
CA GLN A 136 -6.96 -3.78 -5.51
C GLN A 136 -7.07 -4.75 -4.32
N LEU A 137 -6.68 -4.33 -3.12
CA LEU A 137 -6.82 -5.15 -1.91
C LEU A 137 -8.29 -5.43 -1.59
N THR A 138 -9.18 -4.46 -1.81
CA THR A 138 -10.61 -4.63 -1.55
C THR A 138 -11.23 -5.61 -2.56
N GLN A 139 -11.03 -5.37 -3.85
CA GLN A 139 -11.66 -6.14 -4.92
C GLN A 139 -11.13 -7.58 -5.00
N ARG A 140 -9.79 -7.75 -4.96
CA ARG A 140 -9.16 -9.06 -5.17
C ARG A 140 -9.53 -10.08 -4.09
N PHE A 141 -9.80 -9.63 -2.87
CA PHE A 141 -10.09 -10.50 -1.73
C PHE A 141 -11.57 -10.57 -1.36
N THR A 142 -12.47 -10.06 -2.21
CA THR A 142 -13.93 -10.18 -1.97
C THR A 142 -14.39 -11.64 -1.88
N GLY A 143 -13.85 -12.53 -2.71
CA GLY A 143 -14.16 -13.97 -2.65
C GLY A 143 -13.66 -14.63 -1.36
N LEU A 144 -12.47 -14.24 -0.87
CA LEU A 144 -11.92 -14.71 0.40
C LEU A 144 -12.82 -14.27 1.57
N ARG A 145 -13.27 -13.01 1.59
CA ARG A 145 -14.21 -12.49 2.60
C ARG A 145 -15.53 -13.22 2.59
N SER A 146 -16.11 -13.44 1.41
CA SER A 146 -17.35 -14.18 1.25
C SER A 146 -17.22 -15.61 1.78
N THR A 147 -16.10 -16.26 1.49
CA THR A 147 -15.80 -17.61 1.99
C THR A 147 -15.66 -17.62 3.52
N ALA A 148 -14.87 -16.70 4.08
CA ALA A 148 -14.67 -16.59 5.52
C ALA A 148 -15.99 -16.32 6.26
N GLU A 149 -16.83 -15.40 5.77
CA GLU A 149 -18.13 -15.11 6.40
C GLU A 149 -19.10 -16.30 6.27
N ARG A 150 -19.07 -17.03 5.15
CA ARG A 150 -19.92 -18.21 4.97
C ARG A 150 -19.59 -19.32 5.96
N PHE A 151 -18.30 -19.60 6.17
CA PHE A 151 -17.84 -20.64 7.08
C PHE A 151 -17.66 -20.17 8.53
N LYS A 152 -18.05 -18.93 8.86
CA LYS A 152 -17.92 -18.36 10.20
C LYS A 152 -18.56 -19.21 11.30
N ALA A 153 -19.70 -19.84 11.01
CA ALA A 153 -20.43 -20.67 11.98
C ALA A 153 -19.61 -21.87 12.51
N ILE A 154 -18.64 -22.36 11.74
CA ILE A 154 -17.80 -23.51 12.12
C ILE A 154 -16.41 -23.08 12.59
N GLN A 155 -16.14 -21.78 12.70
CA GLN A 155 -14.84 -21.30 13.15
C GLN A 155 -14.69 -21.47 14.66
N PRO A 156 -13.52 -21.96 15.14
CA PRO A 156 -13.31 -22.24 16.57
C PRO A 156 -13.62 -21.04 17.47
N MET A 157 -13.16 -19.85 17.07
CA MET A 157 -13.42 -18.63 17.84
C MET A 157 -14.91 -18.31 17.93
N THR A 158 -15.65 -18.43 16.82
CA THR A 158 -17.09 -18.15 16.80
C THR A 158 -17.87 -19.16 17.64
N LEU A 159 -17.51 -20.44 17.59
CA LEU A 159 -18.13 -21.49 18.41
C LEU A 159 -17.95 -21.26 19.92
N CYS A 160 -16.85 -20.64 20.34
CA CYS A 160 -16.60 -20.33 21.75
C CYS A 160 -17.29 -19.04 22.23
N THR A 161 -17.61 -18.11 21.33
CA THR A 161 -18.10 -16.77 21.71
C THR A 161 -19.56 -16.50 21.36
N ALA A 162 -20.08 -17.17 20.34
CA ALA A 162 -21.43 -16.90 19.84
C ALA A 162 -22.50 -17.61 20.68
N THR A 163 -23.68 -17.00 20.71
CA THR A 163 -24.87 -17.61 21.32
C THR A 163 -25.51 -18.64 20.39
N ASP A 164 -26.32 -19.56 20.94
CA ASP A 164 -27.00 -20.60 20.17
C ASP A 164 -27.87 -20.02 19.03
N ASP A 165 -28.55 -18.90 19.28
CA ASP A 165 -29.36 -18.19 18.28
C ASP A 165 -28.53 -17.62 17.13
N GLU A 166 -27.34 -17.09 17.44
CA GLU A 166 -26.40 -16.56 16.45
C GLU A 166 -25.80 -17.69 15.61
N LEU A 167 -25.43 -18.79 16.25
CA LEU A 167 -24.92 -19.99 15.57
C LEU A 167 -25.98 -20.58 14.65
N PHE A 168 -27.23 -20.71 15.10
CA PHE A 168 -28.33 -21.21 14.28
C PHE A 168 -28.57 -20.34 13.04
N ARG A 169 -28.56 -19.01 13.21
CA ARG A 169 -28.72 -18.07 12.10
C ARG A 169 -27.57 -18.16 11.10
N GLN A 170 -26.33 -18.27 11.58
CA GLN A 170 -25.15 -18.38 10.71
C GLN A 170 -25.08 -19.73 10.01
N ALA A 171 -25.42 -20.83 10.71
CA ALA A 171 -25.49 -22.17 10.15
C ALA A 171 -26.57 -22.30 9.08
N SER A 172 -27.70 -21.58 9.21
CA SER A 172 -28.75 -21.57 8.17
C SER A 172 -28.22 -21.08 6.81
N LYS A 173 -27.27 -20.14 6.80
CA LYS A 173 -26.63 -19.64 5.57
C LYS A 173 -25.74 -20.67 4.87
N LEU A 174 -25.37 -21.76 5.55
CA LEU A 174 -24.61 -22.87 4.97
C LEU A 174 -25.51 -23.86 4.22
N VAL A 175 -26.81 -23.90 4.51
CA VAL A 175 -27.73 -24.93 3.99
C VAL A 175 -28.22 -24.61 2.56
N ASP A 176 -28.28 -23.34 2.18
CA ASP A 176 -28.78 -22.89 0.87
C ASP A 176 -27.75 -23.07 -0.29
N ILE A 177 -27.13 -24.25 -0.42
CA ILE A 177 -26.19 -24.58 -1.53
C ILE A 177 -26.82 -25.56 -2.52
#